data_AF-A0A0W8D5D4-F1
#
_entry.id   AF-A0A0W8D5D4-F1
#
_cell.length_a   1.000
_cell.length_b   1.000
_cell.length_c   1.000
_cell.angle_alpha   90.00
_cell.angle_beta   90.00
_cell.angle_gamma   90.00
#
_symmetry.space_group_name_H-M   'P 1'
#
loop_
_entity.id
_entity.type
_entity.pdbx_description
1 polymer ?
#
loop_
_entity_poly.entity_id
_entity_poly.type
_entity_poly.pdbx_seq_one_letter_code
_entity_poly.pdbx_strand_id
1 'polypeptide(L)'
;MVANTNEARSLRVAKELGENKEERGNPTSALTSKISSMIPIDLKLAAWQALGKPKAYVKTKLGLDGLEEAQLKAHKNYGRFVKYVEKALENDIWNKAIGGYSTYKFWKDMGFDTITTLKQLKAIQQTEKFKLYKRYAIKFDDLVVNRFKSGYTQPDWVFDSKTTAAEKYARAEIWAEMGRKDIDVKEFLGLRWANAEKLRMNSFYKHYVQAKGKTA
;
A
#
# COMPACT_ATOMS: atom_id res chain seq x y z
N MET A 1 51.72 17.81 -21.63
CA MET A 1 50.52 18.49 -21.09
C MET A 1 49.31 17.68 -21.53
N VAL A 2 48.82 16.79 -20.68
CA VAL A 2 47.71 16.98 -19.70
C VAL A 2 46.35 16.92 -20.38
N ALA A 3 45.57 15.95 -19.93
CA ALA A 3 44.28 15.47 -20.44
C ALA A 3 43.12 16.43 -20.22
N ASN A 4 41.98 16.16 -20.87
CA ASN A 4 40.73 16.16 -20.13
C ASN A 4 39.79 15.03 -20.59
N THR A 5 39.58 14.08 -19.67
CA THR A 5 39.02 12.73 -19.85
C THR A 5 37.71 12.53 -19.07
N ASN A 6 36.95 13.61 -18.84
CA ASN A 6 35.87 13.58 -17.85
C ASN A 6 34.48 13.14 -18.34
N GLU A 7 34.23 12.97 -19.64
CA GLU A 7 32.92 12.48 -20.09
C GLU A 7 32.80 10.95 -20.14
N ALA A 8 33.91 10.24 -20.34
CA ALA A 8 33.88 8.77 -20.46
C ALA A 8 33.88 8.02 -19.11
N ARG A 9 34.16 8.68 -17.99
CA ARG A 9 34.23 8.04 -16.66
C ARG A 9 32.86 7.89 -15.99
N SER A 10 31.89 8.76 -16.27
CA SER A 10 30.57 8.71 -15.62
C SER A 10 29.65 7.61 -16.16
N LEU A 11 29.90 7.10 -17.38
CA LEU A 11 29.06 6.08 -18.01
C LEU A 11 29.51 4.63 -17.74
N ARG A 12 30.73 4.41 -17.24
CA ARG A 12 31.23 3.05 -16.91
C ARG A 12 30.83 2.57 -15.53
N VAL A 13 30.55 3.47 -14.57
CA VAL A 13 30.21 3.07 -13.19
C VAL A 13 28.78 2.54 -13.09
N ALA A 14 27.87 2.93 -13.99
CA ALA A 14 26.47 2.51 -13.94
C ALA A 14 26.17 1.19 -14.70
N LYS A 15 27.09 0.70 -15.54
CA LYS A 15 26.82 -0.43 -16.46
C LYS A 15 27.13 -1.83 -15.88
N GLU A 16 27.69 -1.94 -14.68
CA GLU A 16 28.05 -3.25 -14.10
C GLU A 16 27.13 -3.75 -12.97
N LEU A 17 26.01 -3.08 -12.70
CA LEU A 17 25.09 -3.50 -11.61
C LEU A 17 23.86 -4.30 -12.07
N GLY A 18 23.86 -4.80 -13.30
CA GLY A 18 22.83 -5.74 -13.74
C GLY A 18 23.27 -6.52 -14.97
N GLU A 19 23.65 -7.78 -14.79
CA GLU A 19 22.82 -8.91 -15.22
C GLU A 19 23.56 -10.25 -15.08
N ASN A 20 22.74 -11.27 -14.84
CA ASN A 20 23.04 -12.67 -14.61
C ASN A 20 24.24 -13.21 -15.41
N LYS A 21 25.23 -13.75 -14.70
CA LYS A 21 25.94 -14.94 -15.17
C LYS A 21 25.53 -16.11 -14.30
N GLU A 22 24.74 -16.98 -14.90
CA GLU A 22 24.52 -18.33 -14.44
C GLU A 22 25.84 -19.01 -14.10
N GLU A 23 25.76 -19.80 -13.04
CA GLU A 23 26.80 -20.60 -12.42
C GLU A 23 27.48 -21.52 -13.46
N ARG A 24 28.63 -21.10 -13.97
CA ARG A 24 29.66 -22.03 -14.45
C ARG A 24 30.85 -21.93 -13.53
N GLY A 25 31.22 -23.05 -12.93
CA GLY A 25 32.22 -23.17 -11.86
C GLY A 25 33.50 -22.40 -12.17
N ASN A 26 33.77 -21.37 -11.38
CA ASN A 26 34.99 -20.58 -11.43
C ASN A 26 35.37 -20.21 -9.97
N PRO A 27 36.63 -20.38 -9.52
CA PRO A 27 37.10 -20.08 -8.15
C PRO A 27 36.77 -18.67 -7.62
N THR A 28 36.33 -17.75 -8.48
CA THR A 28 35.76 -16.46 -8.08
C THR A 28 34.40 -16.59 -7.35
N SER A 29 33.65 -17.67 -7.54
CA SER A 29 32.36 -17.92 -6.86
C SER A 29 32.53 -18.17 -5.36
N ALA A 30 33.62 -18.81 -4.95
CA ALA A 30 33.92 -19.08 -3.53
C ALA A 30 34.32 -17.80 -2.77
N LEU A 31 35.03 -16.88 -3.43
CA LEU A 31 35.40 -15.58 -2.86
C LEU A 31 34.21 -14.61 -2.82
N THR A 32 33.41 -14.55 -3.88
CA THR A 32 32.19 -13.72 -3.93
C THR A 32 31.09 -14.21 -3.00
N SER A 33 30.94 -15.53 -2.80
CA SER A 33 30.01 -16.09 -1.82
C SER A 33 30.43 -15.79 -0.38
N LYS A 34 31.74 -15.81 -0.07
CA LYS A 34 32.28 -15.38 1.24
C LYS A 34 32.07 -13.88 1.50
N ILE A 35 32.22 -13.02 0.50
CA ILE A 35 31.98 -11.57 0.66
C ILE A 35 30.47 -11.28 0.79
N SER A 36 29.63 -11.98 0.02
CA SER A 36 28.18 -11.87 0.16
C SER A 36 27.69 -12.35 1.52
N SER A 37 28.23 -13.43 2.09
CA SER A 37 27.83 -13.92 3.41
C SER A 37 28.24 -13.00 4.56
N MET A 38 29.22 -12.11 4.35
CA MET A 38 29.62 -11.06 5.30
C MET A 38 28.65 -9.88 5.37
N ILE A 39 27.78 -9.68 4.37
CA ILE A 39 26.78 -8.60 4.40
C ILE A 39 25.59 -9.06 5.26
N PRO A 40 25.28 -8.35 6.37
CA PRO A 40 24.11 -8.63 7.19
C PRO A 40 22.83 -8.77 6.34
N ILE A 41 22.03 -9.79 6.65
CA ILE A 41 20.79 -10.07 5.89
C ILE A 41 19.83 -8.89 5.90
N ASP A 42 19.82 -8.09 6.96
CA ASP A 42 18.95 -6.91 7.09
C ASP A 42 19.36 -5.79 6.11
N LEU A 43 20.66 -5.62 5.82
CA LEU A 43 21.14 -4.70 4.78
C LEU A 43 20.74 -5.18 3.38
N LYS A 44 20.80 -6.50 3.13
CA LYS A 44 20.30 -7.07 1.86
C LYS A 44 18.81 -6.84 1.69
N LEU A 45 18.02 -7.05 2.73
CA LEU A 45 16.58 -6.81 2.72
C LEU A 45 16.25 -5.32 2.44
N ALA A 46 16.98 -4.40 3.07
CA ALA A 46 16.84 -2.96 2.81
C ALA A 46 17.18 -2.61 1.36
N ALA A 47 18.28 -3.15 0.82
CA ALA A 47 18.66 -2.94 -0.57
C ALA A 47 17.63 -3.54 -1.55
N TRP A 48 17.14 -4.75 -1.29
CA TRP A 48 16.09 -5.38 -2.10
C TRP A 48 14.78 -4.58 -2.06
N GLN A 49 14.44 -4.01 -0.91
CA GLN A 49 13.26 -3.16 -0.76
C GLN A 49 13.40 -1.89 -1.60
N ALA A 50 14.56 -1.23 -1.54
CA ALA A 50 14.86 -0.02 -2.32
C ALA A 50 14.87 -0.30 -3.83
N LEU A 51 15.37 -1.48 -4.24
CA LEU A 51 15.40 -1.93 -5.63
C LEU A 51 14.08 -2.56 -6.10
N GLY A 52 13.03 -2.56 -5.26
CA GLY A 52 11.72 -3.11 -5.61
C GLY A 52 11.72 -4.60 -5.98
N LYS A 53 12.59 -5.41 -5.36
CA LYS A 53 12.72 -6.82 -5.73
C LYS A 53 11.40 -7.58 -5.45
N PRO A 54 10.95 -8.45 -6.38
CA PRO A 54 9.70 -9.20 -6.20
C PRO A 54 9.71 -10.09 -4.96
N LYS A 55 8.54 -10.27 -4.34
CA LYS A 55 8.37 -11.16 -3.18
C LYS A 55 8.88 -12.58 -3.43
N ALA A 56 8.66 -13.12 -4.64
CA ALA A 56 9.14 -14.45 -5.02
C ALA A 56 10.67 -14.52 -4.98
N TYR A 57 11.34 -13.54 -5.60
CA TYR A 57 12.81 -13.43 -5.57
C TYR A 57 13.35 -13.42 -4.13
N VAL A 58 12.76 -12.60 -3.26
CA VAL A 58 13.20 -12.51 -1.86
C VAL A 58 12.91 -13.80 -1.09
N LYS A 59 11.76 -14.45 -1.34
CA LYS A 59 11.42 -15.75 -0.75
C LYS A 59 12.47 -16.81 -1.11
N THR A 60 12.84 -16.93 -2.38
CA THR A 60 13.89 -17.83 -2.85
C THR A 60 15.24 -17.51 -2.19
N LYS A 61 15.65 -16.24 -2.19
CA LYS A 61 16.94 -15.82 -1.61
C LYS A 61 17.02 -15.97 -0.09
N LEU A 62 15.89 -16.02 0.60
CA LEU A 62 15.81 -16.32 2.03
C LEU A 62 15.77 -17.82 2.34
N GLY A 63 15.79 -18.69 1.32
CA GLY A 63 15.71 -20.13 1.46
C GLY A 63 14.34 -20.62 1.90
N LEU A 64 13.28 -19.92 1.52
CA LEU A 64 11.90 -20.21 1.96
C LEU A 64 11.07 -20.91 0.87
N ASP A 65 11.62 -21.12 -0.32
CA ASP A 65 10.93 -21.84 -1.39
C ASP A 65 10.91 -23.34 -1.14
N GLY A 66 9.82 -23.99 -1.54
CA GLY A 66 9.60 -25.43 -1.34
C GLY A 66 9.29 -25.85 0.11
N LEU A 67 9.36 -24.93 1.09
CA LEU A 67 8.99 -25.23 2.47
C LEU A 67 7.47 -25.34 2.63
N GLU A 68 7.03 -26.41 3.29
CA GLU A 68 5.64 -26.57 3.73
C GLU A 68 5.29 -25.58 4.84
N GLU A 69 4.00 -25.34 5.11
CA GLU A 69 3.55 -24.27 5.99
C GLU A 69 4.19 -24.28 7.39
N ALA A 70 4.27 -25.45 8.03
CA ALA A 70 4.87 -25.59 9.35
C ALA A 70 6.38 -25.30 9.33
N GLN A 71 7.09 -25.83 8.34
CA GLN A 71 8.53 -25.60 8.15
C GLN A 71 8.82 -24.15 7.79
N LEU A 72 7.98 -23.55 6.94
CA LEU A 72 8.05 -22.17 6.54
C LEU A 72 7.94 -21.26 7.77
N LYS A 73 6.93 -21.45 8.62
CA LYS A 73 6.73 -20.63 9.83
C LYS A 73 7.83 -20.81 10.87
N ALA A 74 8.39 -22.01 11.00
CA ALA A 74 9.50 -22.29 11.91
C ALA A 74 10.86 -21.77 11.41
N HIS A 75 10.98 -21.44 10.13
CA HIS A 75 12.26 -21.03 9.55
C HIS A 75 12.72 -19.66 10.08
N LYS A 76 13.99 -19.54 10.46
CA LYS A 76 14.60 -18.32 11.05
C LYS A 76 14.43 -17.04 10.21
N ASN A 77 14.26 -17.17 8.90
CA ASN A 77 14.06 -16.03 7.98
C ASN A 77 12.59 -15.69 7.71
N TYR A 78 11.63 -16.48 8.21
CA TYR A 78 10.22 -16.26 7.94
C TYR A 78 9.73 -14.90 8.44
N GLY A 79 10.02 -14.56 9.70
CA GLY A 79 9.65 -13.25 10.26
C GLY A 79 10.24 -12.07 9.48
N ARG A 80 11.45 -12.24 8.92
CA ARG A 80 12.07 -11.23 8.04
C ARG A 80 11.34 -11.11 6.71
N PHE A 81 10.96 -12.24 6.10
CA PHE A 81 10.19 -12.25 4.87
C PHE A 81 8.81 -11.62 5.05
N VAL A 82 8.10 -11.92 6.14
CA VAL A 82 6.81 -11.30 6.46
C VAL A 82 6.95 -9.78 6.56
N LYS A 83 7.96 -9.28 7.29
CA LYS A 83 8.23 -7.83 7.38
C LYS A 83 8.55 -7.20 6.02
N TYR A 84 9.28 -7.90 5.16
CA TYR A 84 9.59 -7.43 3.80
C TYR A 84 8.33 -7.29 2.95
N VAL A 85 7.49 -8.32 2.93
CA VAL A 85 6.22 -8.31 2.17
C VAL A 85 5.29 -7.21 2.69
N GLU A 86 5.21 -7.06 4.01
CA GLU A 86 4.39 -6.03 4.64
C GLU A 86 4.85 -4.63 4.26
N LYS A 87 6.16 -4.35 4.35
CA LYS A 87 6.73 -3.07 3.95
C LYS A 87 6.56 -2.78 2.45
N ALA A 88 6.70 -3.80 1.60
CA ALA A 88 6.43 -3.65 0.17
C ALA A 88 4.97 -3.27 -0.09
N LEU A 89 4.03 -3.88 0.64
CA LEU A 89 2.61 -3.55 0.55
C LEU A 89 2.32 -2.13 1.06
N GLU A 90 2.89 -1.72 2.19
CA GLU A 90 2.75 -0.35 2.71
C GLU A 90 3.28 0.69 1.73
N ASN A 91 4.43 0.44 1.09
CA ASN A 91 4.99 1.31 0.08
C ASN A 91 4.09 1.40 -1.16
N ASP A 92 3.51 0.29 -1.62
CA ASP A 92 2.56 0.30 -2.75
C ASP A 92 1.31 1.11 -2.43
N ILE A 93 0.71 0.88 -1.26
CA ILE A 93 -0.44 1.66 -0.75
C ILE A 93 -0.10 3.15 -0.70
N TRP A 94 1.06 3.49 -0.13
CA TRP A 94 1.50 4.88 -0.01
C TRP A 94 1.71 5.52 -1.37
N ASN A 95 2.47 4.88 -2.28
CA ASN A 95 2.75 5.37 -3.63
C ASN A 95 1.46 5.59 -4.44
N LYS A 96 0.53 4.64 -4.39
CA LYS A 96 -0.78 4.77 -5.04
C LYS A 96 -1.55 5.96 -4.48
N ALA A 97 -1.61 6.09 -3.15
CA ALA A 97 -2.37 7.15 -2.51
C ALA A 97 -1.78 8.54 -2.76
N ILE A 98 -0.45 8.71 -2.68
CA ILE A 98 0.18 10.01 -2.98
C ILE A 98 0.05 10.39 -4.46
N GLY A 99 0.06 9.40 -5.36
CA GLY A 99 -0.12 9.55 -6.80
C GLY A 99 -1.58 9.78 -7.24
N GLY A 100 -2.51 9.91 -6.29
CA GLY A 100 -3.92 10.22 -6.59
C GLY A 100 -4.72 9.04 -7.14
N TYR A 101 -4.27 7.80 -6.92
CA TYR A 101 -5.05 6.62 -7.27
C TYR A 101 -6.31 6.56 -6.40
N SER A 102 -7.50 6.72 -6.99
CA SER A 102 -8.73 6.88 -6.20
C SER A 102 -9.09 5.61 -5.43
N THR A 103 -9.81 5.75 -4.30
CA THR A 103 -10.34 4.61 -3.55
C THR A 103 -11.21 3.71 -4.41
N TYR A 104 -11.97 4.29 -5.37
CA TYR A 104 -12.81 3.53 -6.30
C TYR A 104 -12.00 2.64 -7.25
N LYS A 105 -10.85 3.12 -7.75
CA LYS A 105 -9.99 2.29 -8.60
C LYS A 105 -9.44 1.11 -7.79
N PHE A 106 -9.01 1.34 -6.55
CA PHE A 106 -8.56 0.28 -5.66
C PHE A 106 -9.69 -0.70 -5.26
N TRP A 107 -10.90 -0.18 -5.05
CA TRP A 107 -12.12 -0.98 -4.85
C TRP A 107 -12.38 -1.92 -6.03
N LYS A 108 -12.20 -1.42 -7.26
CA LYS A 108 -12.31 -2.23 -8.49
C LYS A 108 -11.18 -3.26 -8.61
N ASP A 109 -9.95 -2.92 -8.25
CA ASP A 109 -8.83 -3.89 -8.23
C ASP A 109 -9.12 -5.10 -7.31
N MET A 110 -9.90 -4.90 -6.26
CA MET A 110 -10.36 -5.98 -5.38
C MET A 110 -11.51 -6.82 -5.98
N GLY A 111 -12.09 -6.38 -7.10
CA GLY A 111 -13.25 -7.00 -7.76
C GLY A 111 -14.58 -6.66 -7.10
N PHE A 112 -14.67 -5.50 -6.46
CA PHE A 112 -15.87 -5.07 -5.75
C PHE A 112 -16.78 -4.15 -6.60
N ASP A 113 -16.48 -3.93 -7.87
CA ASP A 113 -17.26 -3.09 -8.79
C ASP A 113 -18.69 -3.63 -9.05
N THR A 114 -18.92 -4.92 -8.79
CA THR A 114 -20.24 -5.57 -8.86
C THR A 114 -21.07 -5.44 -7.57
N ILE A 115 -20.49 -4.90 -6.50
CA ILE A 115 -21.15 -4.74 -5.20
C ILE A 115 -22.04 -3.50 -5.25
N THR A 116 -23.36 -3.70 -5.18
CA THR A 116 -24.35 -2.62 -5.29
C THR A 116 -25.22 -2.48 -4.05
N THR A 117 -25.26 -3.50 -3.18
CA THR A 117 -26.15 -3.54 -2.00
C THR A 117 -25.41 -3.61 -0.68
N LEU A 118 -26.03 -3.13 0.40
CA LEU A 118 -25.50 -3.26 1.77
C LEU A 118 -25.34 -4.72 2.21
N LYS A 119 -26.19 -5.63 1.73
CA LYS A 119 -26.09 -7.06 2.04
C LYS A 119 -24.81 -7.65 1.45
N GLN A 120 -24.51 -7.34 0.18
CA GLN A 120 -23.27 -7.76 -0.46
C GLN A 120 -22.04 -7.12 0.20
N LEU A 121 -22.14 -5.84 0.59
CA LEU A 121 -21.09 -5.18 1.36
C LEU A 121 -20.76 -5.93 2.65
N LYS A 122 -21.78 -6.28 3.45
CA LYS A 122 -21.58 -7.06 4.69
C LYS A 122 -20.91 -8.41 4.44
N ALA A 123 -21.22 -9.06 3.32
CA ALA A 123 -20.64 -10.35 2.97
C ALA A 123 -19.12 -10.27 2.68
N ILE A 124 -18.63 -9.12 2.19
CA ILE A 124 -17.20 -8.98 1.85
C ILE A 124 -16.35 -8.43 3.00
N GLN A 125 -16.95 -7.87 4.06
CA GLN A 125 -16.22 -7.14 5.11
C GLN A 125 -15.15 -7.94 5.84
N GLN A 126 -15.34 -9.25 5.99
CA GLN A 126 -14.39 -10.13 6.67
C GLN A 126 -13.31 -10.70 5.74
N THR A 127 -13.39 -10.43 4.44
CA THR A 127 -12.45 -10.97 3.45
C THR A 127 -11.10 -10.23 3.50
N GLU A 128 -10.02 -10.95 3.17
CA GLU A 128 -8.68 -10.34 3.08
C GLU A 128 -8.62 -9.20 2.05
N LYS A 129 -9.39 -9.30 0.97
CA LYS A 129 -9.51 -8.23 -0.03
C LYS A 129 -10.11 -6.96 0.55
N PHE A 130 -11.14 -7.09 1.39
CA PHE A 130 -11.75 -5.92 2.03
C PHE A 130 -10.84 -5.34 3.12
N LYS A 131 -10.13 -6.18 3.88
CA LYS A 131 -9.10 -5.72 4.82
C LYS A 131 -8.02 -4.90 4.09
N LEU A 132 -7.58 -5.35 2.92
CA LEU A 132 -6.62 -4.62 2.09
C LEU A 132 -7.21 -3.30 1.57
N TYR A 133 -8.44 -3.30 1.05
CA TYR A 133 -9.14 -2.07 0.65
C TYR A 133 -9.25 -1.08 1.81
N LYS A 134 -9.64 -1.55 3.00
CA LYS A 134 -9.77 -0.72 4.20
C LYS A 134 -8.44 -0.07 4.57
N ARG A 135 -7.34 -0.82 4.57
CA ARG A 135 -5.99 -0.27 4.80
C ARG A 135 -5.66 0.84 3.80
N TYR A 136 -6.00 0.63 2.52
CA TYR A 136 -5.81 1.64 1.48
C TYR A 136 -6.65 2.89 1.71
N ALA A 137 -7.96 2.73 1.95
CA ALA A 137 -8.90 3.83 2.16
C ALA A 137 -8.48 4.70 3.37
N ILE A 138 -8.06 4.08 4.47
CA ILE A 138 -7.55 4.81 5.65
C ILE A 138 -6.35 5.69 5.26
N LYS A 139 -5.35 5.13 4.58
CA LYS A 139 -4.14 5.88 4.17
C LYS A 139 -4.45 6.99 3.19
N PHE A 140 -5.33 6.75 2.23
CA PHE A 140 -5.79 7.77 1.30
C PHE A 140 -6.46 8.93 2.03
N ASP A 141 -7.38 8.62 2.96
CA ASP A 141 -8.15 9.63 3.70
C ASP A 141 -7.27 10.46 4.64
N ASP A 142 -6.27 9.84 5.27
CA ASP A 142 -5.28 10.54 6.09
C ASP A 142 -4.44 11.52 5.27
N LEU A 143 -4.05 11.12 4.05
CA LEU A 143 -3.34 12.00 3.13
C LEU A 143 -4.20 13.17 2.66
N VAL A 144 -5.48 12.93 2.36
CA VAL A 144 -6.44 13.98 2.00
C VAL A 144 -6.58 14.98 3.16
N VAL A 145 -6.79 14.51 4.40
CA VAL A 145 -6.87 15.37 5.59
C VAL A 145 -5.59 16.17 5.82
N ASN A 146 -4.43 15.54 5.65
CA ASN A 146 -3.15 16.23 5.81
C ASN A 146 -2.95 17.31 4.74
N ARG A 147 -3.40 17.08 3.50
CA ARG A 147 -3.37 18.09 2.43
C ARG A 147 -4.35 19.24 2.69
N PHE A 148 -5.53 18.98 3.27
CA PHE A 148 -6.46 20.04 3.67
C PHE A 148 -5.84 21.00 4.69
N LYS A 149 -5.12 20.45 5.68
CA LYS A 149 -4.52 21.26 6.76
C LYS A 149 -3.35 22.13 6.30
N SER A 150 -2.68 21.77 5.20
CA SER A 150 -1.56 22.54 4.67
C SER A 150 -1.97 23.71 3.77
N GLY A 151 -3.27 24.04 3.68
CA GLY A 151 -3.76 25.22 2.95
C GLY A 151 -3.87 25.04 1.43
N TYR A 152 -3.63 23.83 0.92
CA TYR A 152 -3.94 23.50 -0.48
C TYR A 152 -5.46 23.44 -0.66
N THR A 153 -5.93 23.86 -1.85
CA THR A 153 -7.34 23.81 -2.25
C THR A 153 -7.94 22.42 -2.01
N GLN A 154 -9.20 22.41 -1.59
CA GLN A 154 -9.94 21.19 -1.34
C GLN A 154 -9.92 20.32 -2.61
N PRO A 155 -9.46 19.06 -2.53
CA PRO A 155 -9.66 18.09 -3.58
C PRO A 155 -11.11 18.00 -4.05
N ASP A 156 -11.37 18.34 -5.31
CA ASP A 156 -12.61 17.97 -6.01
C ASP A 156 -12.72 16.43 -6.21
N TRP A 157 -11.71 15.67 -5.79
CA TRP A 157 -11.47 14.27 -6.15
C TRP A 157 -11.59 13.27 -5.00
N VAL A 158 -12.11 13.63 -3.81
CA VAL A 158 -12.22 12.67 -2.68
C VAL A 158 -13.01 11.41 -3.08
N PHE A 159 -13.98 11.58 -3.96
CA PHE A 159 -14.65 10.50 -4.66
C PHE A 159 -14.45 10.65 -6.17
N ASP A 160 -14.08 9.55 -6.81
CA ASP A 160 -14.14 9.43 -8.27
C ASP A 160 -15.61 9.58 -8.72
N SER A 161 -15.87 10.16 -9.90
CA SER A 161 -17.24 10.30 -10.42
C SER A 161 -17.96 8.95 -10.59
N LYS A 162 -17.19 7.85 -10.68
CA LYS A 162 -17.69 6.48 -10.78
C LYS A 162 -17.87 5.77 -9.43
N THR A 163 -17.58 6.43 -8.31
CA THR A 163 -17.69 5.83 -6.97
C THR A 163 -19.12 5.34 -6.71
N THR A 164 -19.27 4.05 -6.40
CA THR A 164 -20.58 3.43 -6.15
C THR A 164 -21.13 3.81 -4.76
N ALA A 165 -22.44 3.70 -4.59
CA ALA A 165 -23.06 3.88 -3.28
C ALA A 165 -22.54 2.87 -2.24
N ALA A 166 -22.28 1.63 -2.66
CA ALA A 166 -21.72 0.59 -1.79
C ALA A 166 -20.34 0.99 -1.23
N GLU A 167 -19.46 1.54 -2.08
CA GLU A 167 -18.16 2.03 -1.61
C GLU A 167 -18.32 3.19 -0.62
N LYS A 168 -19.23 4.14 -0.87
CA LYS A 168 -19.49 5.25 0.05
C LYS A 168 -19.99 4.77 1.41
N TYR A 169 -20.85 3.75 1.45
CA TYR A 169 -21.26 3.10 2.69
C TYR A 169 -20.09 2.39 3.38
N ALA A 170 -19.25 1.68 2.64
CA ALA A 170 -18.04 1.05 3.19
C ALA A 170 -17.12 2.09 3.84
N ARG A 171 -16.87 3.22 3.15
CA ARG A 171 -16.07 4.31 3.69
C ARG A 171 -16.71 4.94 4.92
N ALA A 172 -18.03 5.14 4.93
CA ALA A 172 -18.75 5.64 6.10
C ALA A 172 -18.57 4.75 7.34
N GLU A 173 -18.59 3.43 7.17
CA GLU A 173 -18.31 2.48 8.27
C GLU A 173 -16.85 2.51 8.72
N ILE A 174 -15.91 2.59 7.77
CA ILE A 174 -14.48 2.72 8.09
C ILE A 174 -14.22 4.02 8.87
N TRP A 175 -14.82 5.14 8.48
CA TRP A 175 -14.69 6.41 9.21
C TRP A 175 -15.25 6.33 10.62
N ALA A 176 -16.38 5.67 10.80
CA ALA A 176 -16.98 5.46 12.11
C ALA A 176 -16.06 4.62 13.00
N GLU A 177 -15.55 3.50 12.49
CA GLU A 177 -14.64 2.61 13.21
C GLU A 177 -13.33 3.32 13.59
N MET A 178 -12.79 4.16 12.71
CA MET A 178 -11.58 4.93 12.97
C MET A 178 -11.81 6.16 13.86
N GLY A 179 -13.04 6.42 14.30
CA GLY A 179 -13.38 7.61 15.09
C GLY A 179 -13.08 8.93 14.36
N ARG A 180 -13.21 8.95 13.02
CA ARG A 180 -12.89 10.11 12.20
C ARG A 180 -13.74 11.32 12.63
N LYS A 181 -13.21 12.53 12.49
CA LYS A 181 -13.93 13.73 12.93
C LYS A 181 -15.08 14.03 11.99
N ASP A 182 -16.18 14.51 12.56
CA ASP A 182 -17.39 14.87 11.80
C ASP A 182 -17.12 15.93 10.74
N ILE A 183 -16.19 16.86 10.99
CA ILE A 183 -15.79 17.87 10.01
C ILE A 183 -15.13 17.22 8.78
N ASP A 184 -14.20 16.29 8.97
CA ASP A 184 -13.50 15.60 7.87
C ASP A 184 -14.50 14.78 7.03
N VAL A 185 -15.42 14.07 7.69
CA VAL A 185 -16.46 13.29 7.00
C VAL A 185 -17.41 14.18 6.22
N LYS A 186 -17.82 15.33 6.78
CA LYS A 186 -18.62 16.32 6.05
C LYS A 186 -17.86 16.85 4.84
N GLU A 187 -16.57 17.14 4.97
CA GLU A 187 -15.75 17.58 3.85
C GLU A 187 -15.67 16.52 2.74
N PHE A 188 -15.41 15.26 3.09
CA PHE A 188 -15.35 14.15 2.14
C PHE A 188 -16.65 13.95 1.36
N LEU A 189 -17.79 14.23 1.99
CA LEU A 189 -19.12 14.10 1.39
C LEU A 189 -19.60 15.39 0.69
N GLY A 190 -18.82 16.47 0.68
CA GLY A 190 -19.23 17.76 0.12
C GLY A 190 -20.30 18.48 0.95
N LEU A 191 -20.35 18.21 2.25
CA LEU A 191 -21.35 18.68 3.21
C LEU A 191 -20.81 19.70 4.23
N ARG A 192 -19.62 20.29 4.00
CA ARG A 192 -18.96 21.20 4.95
C ARG A 192 -19.87 22.33 5.43
N TRP A 193 -20.64 22.91 4.52
CA TRP A 193 -21.57 24.02 4.77
C TRP A 193 -23.05 23.58 4.77
N ALA A 194 -23.31 22.27 4.85
CA ALA A 194 -24.66 21.75 4.89
C ALA A 194 -25.33 22.09 6.23
N ASN A 195 -26.58 22.55 6.17
CA ASN A 195 -27.41 22.73 7.35
C ASN A 195 -27.88 21.37 7.92
N ALA A 196 -28.52 21.40 9.09
CA ALA A 196 -28.95 20.18 9.78
C ALA A 196 -29.91 19.30 8.94
N GLU A 197 -30.77 19.91 8.13
CA GLU A 197 -31.70 19.20 7.25
C GLU A 197 -30.93 18.44 6.15
N LYS A 198 -30.03 19.12 5.43
CA LYS A 198 -29.20 18.51 4.39
C LYS A 198 -28.33 17.37 4.95
N LEU A 199 -27.81 17.52 6.16
CA LEU A 199 -27.07 16.46 6.84
C LEU A 199 -27.95 15.23 7.15
N ARG A 200 -29.20 15.44 7.60
CA ARG A 200 -30.15 14.35 7.87
C ARG A 200 -30.59 13.61 6.60
N MET A 201 -30.67 14.33 5.48
CA MET A 201 -31.06 13.76 4.18
C MET A 201 -29.93 13.00 3.48
N ASN A 202 -28.67 13.25 3.83
CA ASN A 202 -27.54 12.52 3.26
C ASN A 202 -27.42 11.11 3.88
N SER A 203 -27.75 10.09 3.10
CA SER A 203 -27.75 8.69 3.55
C SER A 203 -26.39 8.20 4.04
N PHE A 204 -25.29 8.64 3.43
CA PHE A 204 -23.93 8.22 3.82
C PHE A 204 -23.51 8.84 5.15
N TYR A 205 -23.78 10.13 5.37
CA TYR A 205 -23.50 10.79 6.66
C TYR A 205 -24.36 10.20 7.78
N LYS A 206 -25.65 9.94 7.52
CA LYS A 206 -26.54 9.25 8.46
C LYS A 206 -26.00 7.87 8.84
N HIS A 207 -25.52 7.10 7.85
CA HIS A 207 -24.93 5.78 8.08
C HIS A 207 -23.66 5.85 8.95
N TYR A 208 -22.76 6.81 8.66
CA TYR A 208 -21.58 7.07 9.48
C TYR A 208 -21.94 7.37 10.95
N VAL A 209 -22.90 8.26 11.20
CA VAL A 209 -23.33 8.60 12.56
C VAL A 209 -23.92 7.38 13.29
N GLN A 210 -24.74 6.59 12.59
CA GLN A 210 -25.31 5.35 13.15
C GLN A 210 -24.25 4.30 13.46
N ALA A 211 -23.25 4.14 12.59
CA ALA A 211 -22.14 3.20 12.81
C ALA A 211 -21.27 3.66 14.00
N LYS A 212 -20.99 4.97 14.10
CA LYS A 212 -20.19 5.56 15.18
C LYS A 212 -20.81 5.35 16.57
N GLY A 213 -22.15 5.41 16.65
CA GLY A 213 -22.87 5.14 17.90
C GLY A 213 -22.90 3.66 18.32
N LYS A 214 -22.53 2.72 17.43
CA LYS A 214 -22.42 1.28 17.76
C LYS A 214 -21.01 0.88 18.20
N THR A 215 -20.02 1.69 17.87
CA THR A 215 -18.60 1.46 18.16
C THR A 215 -18.14 2.19 19.43
N ALA A 216 -19.03 2.94 20.08
CA ALA A 216 -18.79 3.70 21.32
C ALA A 216 -19.13 2.89 22.57
#